data_AF-A0A953EES0-F1
#
_entry.id   AF-A0A953EES0-F1
#
_cell.length_a   1.000
_cell.length_b   1.000
_cell.length_c   1.000
_cell.angle_alpha   90.00
_cell.angle_beta   90.00
_cell.angle_gamma   90.00
#
_symmetry.space_group_name_H-M   'P 1'
#
loop_
_entity.id
_entity.type
_entity.pdbx_description
1 polymer ?
#
loop_
_entity_poly.entity_id
_entity_poly.type
_entity_poly.pdbx_seq_one_letter_code
_entity_poly.pdbx_strand_id
1 'polypeptide(L)'
;MAGAPASGPDPIRPAEFAALMAPLGPFGKAPRLAAGVSGGPHSLALALLARDWARARGGSLLALVVDHGLRPESGVEAEGVVALLARQGIPARLLRLGLAAGSRLQERARAARHAALLEACRAEGIPWLLLGHHRGDQAETMLFRALRGSGEAGLAAMAPVRAEAAALILRPLLDVPPARLEAFLAAAGLEPVRDPSNADPRFARIRLRQAL
;
A
#
# COMPACT_ATOMS: atom_id res chain seq x y z
N MET A 1 -8.78 -40.01 -15.62
CA MET A 1 -7.81 -38.93 -15.89
C MET A 1 -8.05 -37.84 -14.86
N ALA A 2 -7.22 -37.78 -13.81
CA ALA A 2 -7.33 -36.74 -12.80
C ALA A 2 -6.87 -35.41 -13.40
N GLY A 3 -7.76 -34.43 -13.47
CA GLY A 3 -7.40 -33.06 -13.81
C GLY A 3 -6.43 -32.54 -12.76
N ALA A 4 -5.27 -32.06 -13.20
CA ALA A 4 -4.36 -31.33 -12.32
C ALA A 4 -5.13 -30.17 -11.69
N PRO A 5 -5.02 -29.93 -10.37
CA PRO A 5 -5.61 -28.74 -9.78
C PRO A 5 -4.97 -27.53 -10.47
N ALA A 6 -5.79 -26.59 -10.94
CA ALA A 6 -5.30 -25.32 -11.44
C ALA A 6 -4.44 -24.70 -10.33
N SER A 7 -3.12 -24.71 -10.51
CA SER A 7 -2.19 -24.15 -9.54
C SER A 7 -2.56 -22.68 -9.38
N GLY A 8 -2.95 -22.28 -8.17
CA GLY A 8 -3.23 -20.88 -7.86
C GLY A 8 -2.05 -19.98 -8.22
N PRO A 9 -2.26 -18.65 -8.24
CA PRO A 9 -1.20 -17.70 -8.57
C PRO A 9 0.03 -17.89 -7.65
N ASP A 10 1.22 -18.01 -8.23
CA ASP A 10 2.48 -18.19 -7.48
C ASP A 10 2.75 -16.95 -6.59
N PRO A 11 2.89 -17.10 -5.26
CA PRO A 11 3.14 -15.96 -4.38
C PRO A 11 4.42 -15.21 -4.74
N ILE A 12 4.45 -13.90 -4.48
CA ILE A 12 5.71 -13.14 -4.58
C ILE A 12 6.73 -13.67 -3.58
N ARG A 13 7.98 -13.82 -4.01
CA ARG A 13 9.05 -14.38 -3.18
C ARG A 13 9.93 -13.27 -2.59
N PRO A 14 10.55 -13.45 -1.41
CA PRO A 14 11.44 -12.44 -0.82
C PRO A 14 12.59 -11.99 -1.75
N ALA A 15 13.17 -12.91 -2.52
CA ALA A 15 14.24 -12.58 -3.47
C ALA A 15 13.74 -11.69 -4.63
N GLU A 16 12.53 -11.93 -5.12
CA GLU A 16 11.90 -11.09 -6.14
C GLU A 16 11.60 -9.69 -5.57
N PHE A 17 11.04 -9.60 -4.36
CA PHE A 17 10.83 -8.31 -3.70
C PHE A 17 12.15 -7.55 -3.51
N ALA A 18 13.24 -8.24 -3.15
CA ALA A 18 14.56 -7.62 -3.04
C ALA A 18 15.05 -7.07 -4.38
N ALA A 19 14.81 -7.77 -5.49
CA ALA A 19 15.13 -7.30 -6.84
C ALA A 19 14.29 -6.06 -7.23
N LEU A 20 13.00 -6.03 -6.87
CA LEU A 20 12.12 -4.87 -7.08
C LEU A 20 12.52 -3.65 -6.25
N MET A 21 13.06 -3.88 -5.04
CA MET A 21 13.58 -2.80 -4.19
C MET A 21 14.90 -2.23 -4.71
N ALA A 22 15.79 -3.06 -5.27
CA ALA A 22 17.13 -2.66 -5.69
C ALA A 22 17.22 -1.36 -6.52
N PRO A 23 16.41 -1.15 -7.59
CA PRO A 23 16.48 0.08 -8.40
C PRO A 23 15.87 1.31 -7.72
N LEU A 24 15.19 1.17 -6.58
CA LEU A 24 14.53 2.27 -5.86
C LEU A 24 15.47 2.97 -4.86
N GLY A 25 16.67 2.43 -4.67
CA GLY A 25 17.70 2.96 -3.78
C GLY A 25 18.48 4.15 -4.36
N PRO A 26 19.59 4.55 -3.71
CA PRO A 26 20.31 3.83 -2.66
C PRO A 26 19.66 3.94 -1.26
N PHE A 27 19.76 2.86 -0.47
CA PHE A 27 19.16 2.77 0.88
C PHE A 27 20.16 2.84 2.05
N GLY A 28 21.46 2.89 1.76
CA GLY A 28 22.50 2.83 2.80
C GLY A 28 22.55 1.49 3.57
N LYS A 29 23.34 1.49 4.65
CA LYS A 29 23.41 0.40 5.65
C LYS A 29 22.26 0.55 6.65
N ALA A 30 21.71 -0.56 7.15
CA ALA A 30 20.64 -0.56 8.15
C ALA A 30 19.46 0.39 7.80
N PRO A 31 18.80 0.19 6.65
CA PRO A 31 17.78 1.12 6.17
C PRO A 31 16.60 1.22 7.12
N ARG A 32 16.19 2.44 7.46
CA ARG A 32 14.96 2.74 8.21
C ARG A 32 13.86 3.09 7.21
N LEU A 33 12.83 2.25 7.11
CA LEU A 33 11.73 2.41 6.16
C LEU A 33 10.41 2.75 6.88
N ALA A 34 9.53 3.46 6.20
CA ALA A 34 8.13 3.59 6.57
C ALA A 34 7.25 2.88 5.53
N ALA A 35 6.16 2.25 5.95
CA ALA A 35 5.15 1.71 5.03
C ALA A 35 3.76 2.20 5.39
N GLY A 36 3.03 2.75 4.40
CA GLY A 36 1.61 3.08 4.58
C GLY A 36 0.75 1.82 4.51
N VAL A 37 0.11 1.43 5.63
CA VAL A 37 -0.67 0.19 5.73
C VAL A 37 -2.16 0.52 5.94
N SER A 38 -3.02 0.03 5.05
CA SER A 38 -4.48 0.22 5.16
C SER A 38 -5.19 -0.97 5.83
N GLY A 39 -4.51 -2.10 6.02
CA GLY A 39 -5.14 -3.34 6.50
C GLY A 39 -5.64 -4.26 5.41
N GLY A 40 -5.69 -3.78 4.16
CA GLY A 40 -5.98 -4.61 2.99
C GLY A 40 -4.79 -5.51 2.59
N PRO A 41 -5.04 -6.54 1.78
CA PRO A 41 -4.09 -7.62 1.53
C PRO A 41 -2.76 -7.13 0.95
N HIS A 42 -2.81 -6.21 -0.02
CA HIS A 42 -1.62 -5.71 -0.71
C HIS A 42 -0.71 -4.88 0.20
N SER A 43 -1.31 -4.07 1.08
CA SER A 43 -0.56 -3.24 2.01
C SER A 43 0.08 -4.06 3.14
N LEU A 44 -0.59 -5.13 3.58
CA LEU A 44 -0.04 -6.09 4.53
C LEU A 44 1.09 -6.92 3.91
N ALA A 45 0.91 -7.41 2.70
CA ALA A 45 1.95 -8.12 1.95
C ALA A 45 3.20 -7.24 1.80
N LEU A 46 3.03 -5.97 1.39
CA LEU A 46 4.13 -5.00 1.33
C LEU A 46 4.84 -4.85 2.69
N ALA A 47 4.08 -4.70 3.79
CA ALA A 47 4.66 -4.49 5.12
C ALA A 47 5.52 -5.69 5.57
N LEU A 48 5.06 -6.91 5.32
CA LEU A 48 5.79 -8.13 5.68
C LEU A 48 7.07 -8.28 4.84
N LEU A 49 6.96 -8.12 3.52
CA LEU A 49 8.10 -8.17 2.60
C LEU A 49 9.14 -7.09 2.93
N ALA A 50 8.70 -5.85 3.19
CA ALA A 50 9.57 -4.75 3.55
C ALA A 50 10.24 -4.94 4.92
N ARG A 51 9.52 -5.51 5.90
CA ARG A 51 10.06 -5.86 7.22
C ARG A 51 11.21 -6.85 7.05
N ASP A 52 11.00 -7.94 6.33
CA ASP A 52 12.00 -8.99 6.16
C ASP A 52 13.21 -8.49 5.37
N TRP A 53 12.95 -7.72 4.31
CA TRP A 53 14.01 -7.08 3.53
C TRP A 53 14.86 -6.10 4.36
N ALA A 54 14.23 -5.27 5.20
CA ALA A 54 14.96 -4.33 6.05
C ALA A 54 15.76 -5.07 7.13
N ARG A 55 15.14 -6.05 7.80
CA ARG A 55 15.79 -6.86 8.86
C ARG A 55 17.01 -7.61 8.34
N ALA A 56 16.92 -8.22 7.16
CA ALA A 56 18.05 -8.90 6.52
C ALA A 56 19.27 -7.98 6.27
N ARG A 57 19.06 -6.66 6.32
CA ARG A 57 20.07 -5.61 6.11
C ARG A 57 20.44 -4.86 7.39
N GLY A 58 20.01 -5.36 8.56
CA GLY A 58 20.18 -4.72 9.87
C GLY A 58 19.33 -3.46 10.05
N GLY A 59 18.35 -3.23 9.18
CA GLY A 59 17.46 -2.09 9.19
C GLY A 59 16.15 -2.35 9.93
N SER A 60 15.21 -1.42 9.79
CA SER A 60 13.90 -1.47 10.46
C SER A 60 12.78 -0.93 9.57
N LEU A 61 11.56 -1.33 9.92
CA LEU A 61 10.32 -0.85 9.29
C LEU A 61 9.40 -0.27 10.36
N LEU A 62 8.85 0.90 10.10
CA LEU A 62 7.71 1.46 10.82
C LEU A 62 6.47 1.43 9.92
N ALA A 63 5.41 0.76 10.35
CA ALA A 63 4.13 0.85 9.67
C ALA A 63 3.38 2.13 10.10
N LEU A 64 2.79 2.81 9.14
CA LEU A 64 1.95 3.98 9.36
C LEU A 64 0.52 3.62 8.97
N VAL A 65 -0.37 3.56 9.96
CA VAL A 65 -1.78 3.23 9.78
C VAL A 65 -2.57 4.51 9.90
N VAL A 66 -3.45 4.78 8.95
CA VAL A 66 -4.24 6.02 8.93
C VAL A 66 -5.70 5.70 9.21
N ASP A 67 -6.22 6.28 10.28
CA ASP A 67 -7.66 6.32 10.59
C ASP A 67 -8.22 7.62 10.02
N HIS A 68 -9.11 7.52 9.03
CA HIS A 68 -9.68 8.69 8.36
C HIS A 68 -10.81 9.37 9.15
N GLY A 69 -11.34 8.71 10.20
CA GLY A 69 -12.47 9.22 10.99
C GLY A 69 -13.77 9.42 10.20
N LEU A 70 -13.88 8.84 9.00
CA LEU A 70 -15.04 9.05 8.12
C LEU A 70 -16.26 8.21 8.52
N ARG A 71 -16.04 7.15 9.30
CA ARG A 71 -17.07 6.27 9.83
C ARG A 71 -16.79 5.95 11.30
N PRO A 72 -17.82 5.66 12.10
CA PRO A 72 -17.65 5.24 13.49
C PRO A 72 -16.71 4.04 13.65
N GLU A 73 -16.72 3.10 12.70
CA GLU A 73 -15.96 1.85 12.75
C GLU A 73 -14.48 2.03 12.35
N SER A 74 -14.10 3.14 11.71
CA SER A 74 -12.75 3.30 11.15
C SER A 74 -11.65 3.26 12.20
N GLY A 75 -11.95 3.74 13.41
CA GLY A 75 -11.02 3.66 14.54
C GLY A 75 -10.73 2.22 14.96
N VAL A 76 -11.77 1.40 15.11
CA VAL A 76 -11.65 -0.02 15.51
C VAL A 76 -10.94 -0.82 14.42
N GLU A 77 -11.26 -0.57 13.15
CA GLU A 77 -10.56 -1.19 12.02
C GLU A 77 -9.06 -0.86 12.04
N ALA A 78 -8.71 0.42 12.21
CA ALA A 78 -7.31 0.85 12.23
C ALA A 78 -6.53 0.30 13.44
N GLU A 79 -7.15 0.22 14.61
CA GLU A 79 -6.58 -0.44 15.78
C GLU A 79 -6.38 -1.95 15.54
N GLY A 80 -7.32 -2.61 14.87
CA GLY A 80 -7.19 -3.99 14.44
C GLY A 80 -5.98 -4.22 13.52
N VAL A 81 -5.71 -3.29 12.59
CA VAL A 81 -4.52 -3.32 11.73
C VAL A 81 -3.24 -3.15 12.55
N VAL A 82 -3.21 -2.21 13.51
CA VAL A 82 -2.07 -2.02 14.41
C VAL A 82 -1.78 -3.28 15.22
N ALA A 83 -2.81 -3.90 15.79
CA ALA A 83 -2.69 -5.15 16.55
C ALA A 83 -2.19 -6.30 15.66
N LEU A 84 -2.69 -6.40 14.42
CA LEU A 84 -2.23 -7.39 13.45
C LEU A 84 -0.74 -7.21 13.13
N LEU A 85 -0.30 -5.98 12.86
CA LEU A 85 1.11 -5.66 12.58
C LEU A 85 2.01 -5.96 13.79
N ALA A 86 1.55 -5.65 15.00
CA ALA A 86 2.28 -5.96 16.23
C ALA A 86 2.52 -7.46 16.41
N ARG A 87 1.51 -8.31 16.13
CA ARG A 87 1.66 -9.78 16.14
C ARG A 87 2.68 -10.27 15.11
N GLN A 88 2.90 -9.51 14.05
CA GLN A 88 3.90 -9.77 13.01
C GLN A 88 5.26 -9.13 13.31
N GLY A 89 5.44 -8.55 14.50
CA GLY A 89 6.69 -7.89 14.91
C GLY A 89 7.00 -6.61 14.12
N ILE A 90 5.97 -5.95 13.58
CA ILE A 90 6.09 -4.67 12.88
C ILE A 90 5.60 -3.56 13.80
N PRO A 91 6.49 -2.67 14.28
CA PRO A 91 6.08 -1.45 14.98
C PRO A 91 5.13 -0.64 14.09
N ALA A 92 4.04 -0.14 14.67
CA ALA A 92 3.05 0.63 13.95
C ALA A 92 2.70 1.93 14.69
N ARG A 93 2.52 3.00 13.94
CA ARG A 93 2.03 4.30 14.42
C ARG A 93 0.66 4.57 13.80
N LEU A 94 -0.34 4.76 14.67
CA LEU A 94 -1.68 5.15 14.26
C LEU A 94 -1.77 6.67 14.08
N LEU A 95 -2.23 7.10 12.91
CA LEU A 95 -2.40 8.49 12.51
C LEU A 95 -3.90 8.76 12.34
N ARG A 96 -4.50 9.49 13.29
CA ARG A 96 -5.92 9.84 13.24
C ARG A 96 -6.12 11.15 12.50
N LEU A 97 -7.00 11.15 11.51
CA LEU A 97 -7.38 12.34 10.76
C LEU A 97 -8.75 12.84 11.24
N GLY A 98 -8.83 14.11 11.61
CA GLY A 98 -10.09 14.80 11.93
C GLY A 98 -10.71 15.43 10.68
N LEU A 99 -11.09 14.63 9.68
CA LEU A 99 -11.65 15.16 8.45
C LEU A 99 -13.12 15.55 8.62
N ALA A 100 -13.42 16.83 8.40
CA ALA A 100 -14.80 17.30 8.33
C ALA A 100 -15.52 16.79 7.06
N ALA A 101 -16.80 16.46 7.23
CA ALA A 101 -17.70 16.12 6.13
C ALA A 101 -17.84 17.29 5.13
N GLY A 102 -18.12 17.00 3.86
CA GLY A 102 -18.38 18.03 2.85
C GLY A 102 -18.07 17.60 1.42
N SER A 103 -18.16 18.53 0.46
CA SER A 103 -17.91 18.26 -0.96
C SER A 103 -16.51 17.71 -1.22
N ARG A 104 -16.30 16.86 -2.23
CA ARG A 104 -14.96 16.30 -2.57
C ARG A 104 -14.24 15.61 -1.39
N LEU A 105 -15.01 15.05 -0.44
CA LEU A 105 -14.47 14.38 0.76
C LEU A 105 -13.39 13.34 0.44
N GLN A 106 -13.55 12.60 -0.65
CA GLN A 106 -12.60 11.56 -1.08
C GLN A 106 -11.24 12.13 -1.50
N GLU A 107 -11.24 13.21 -2.29
CA GLU A 107 -10.01 13.88 -2.73
C GLU A 107 -9.28 14.48 -1.52
N ARG A 108 -10.03 15.12 -0.62
CA ARG A 108 -9.47 15.65 0.65
C ARG A 108 -8.92 14.53 1.53
N ALA A 109 -9.64 13.41 1.66
CA ALA A 109 -9.18 12.28 2.46
C ALA A 109 -7.89 11.68 1.92
N ARG A 110 -7.78 11.55 0.59
CA ARG A 110 -6.55 11.09 -0.07
C ARG A 110 -5.39 12.05 0.16
N ALA A 111 -5.62 13.36 0.02
CA ALA A 111 -4.60 14.38 0.25
C ALA A 111 -4.15 14.42 1.72
N ALA A 112 -5.10 14.37 2.66
CA ALA A 112 -4.83 14.38 4.09
C ALA A 112 -4.08 13.11 4.53
N ARG A 113 -4.47 11.94 4.01
CA ARG A 113 -3.73 10.67 4.21
C ARG A 113 -2.27 10.84 3.80
N HIS A 114 -2.07 11.38 2.60
CA HIS A 114 -0.74 11.54 2.04
C HIS A 114 0.12 12.50 2.87
N ALA A 115 -0.44 13.65 3.25
CA ALA A 115 0.22 14.63 4.10
C ALA A 115 0.58 14.03 5.47
N ALA A 116 -0.34 13.29 6.11
CA ALA A 116 -0.09 12.67 7.40
C ALA A 116 1.02 11.62 7.35
N LEU A 117 1.09 10.82 6.28
CA LEU A 117 2.17 9.84 6.10
C LEU A 117 3.54 10.52 5.96
N LEU A 118 3.63 11.58 5.15
CA LEU A 118 4.87 12.35 4.97
C LEU A 118 5.28 13.07 6.25
N GLU A 119 4.33 13.64 6.97
CA GLU A 119 4.56 14.31 8.24
C GLU A 119 5.08 13.34 9.31
N ALA A 120 4.53 12.13 9.36
CA ALA A 120 5.06 11.07 10.22
C ALA A 120 6.48 10.66 9.81
N CYS A 121 6.76 10.53 8.50
CA CYS A 121 8.12 10.25 8.03
C CYS A 121 9.11 11.35 8.47
N ARG A 122 8.72 12.62 8.37
CA ARG A 122 9.50 13.77 8.82
C ARG A 122 9.77 13.70 10.33
N ALA A 123 8.75 13.45 11.13
CA ALA A 123 8.86 13.37 12.59
C ALA A 123 9.78 12.23 13.06
N GLU A 124 9.79 11.10 12.35
CA GLU A 124 10.60 9.92 12.68
C GLU A 124 12.00 9.93 12.04
N GLY A 125 12.28 10.92 11.18
CA GLY A 125 13.50 11.00 10.38
C GLY A 125 13.66 9.82 9.42
N ILE A 126 12.56 9.36 8.81
CA ILE A 126 12.53 8.21 7.89
C ILE A 126 12.45 8.72 6.45
N PRO A 127 13.48 8.52 5.61
CA PRO A 127 13.54 9.15 4.29
C PRO A 127 12.86 8.32 3.17
N TRP A 128 12.40 7.10 3.44
CA TRP A 128 11.74 6.24 2.45
C TRP A 128 10.37 5.78 2.93
N LEU A 129 9.33 6.16 2.18
CA LEU A 129 7.94 5.79 2.40
C LEU A 129 7.47 4.82 1.31
N LEU A 130 7.18 3.57 1.68
CA LEU A 130 6.67 2.55 0.78
C LEU A 130 5.14 2.57 0.75
N LEU A 131 4.56 2.44 -0.44
CA LEU A 131 3.11 2.31 -0.66
C LEU A 131 2.79 1.07 -1.50
N GLY A 132 1.76 0.34 -1.09
CA GLY A 132 1.37 -0.97 -1.66
C GLY A 132 0.63 -0.90 -3.00
N HIS A 133 0.99 0.05 -3.87
CA HIS A 133 0.40 0.14 -5.19
C HIS A 133 0.93 -0.97 -6.09
N HIS A 134 0.03 -1.61 -6.84
CA HIS A 134 0.31 -2.78 -7.66
C HIS A 134 -0.17 -2.63 -9.11
N ARG A 135 0.00 -3.67 -9.94
CA ARG A 135 -0.34 -3.61 -11.38
C ARG A 135 -1.80 -3.27 -11.66
N GLY A 136 -2.72 -3.81 -10.85
CA GLY A 136 -4.13 -3.39 -10.89
C GLY A 136 -4.32 -1.88 -10.71
N ASP A 137 -3.63 -1.24 -9.75
CA ASP A 137 -3.74 0.22 -9.55
C ASP A 137 -3.17 1.02 -10.74
N GLN A 138 -2.14 0.48 -11.42
CA GLN A 138 -1.59 1.07 -12.64
C GLN A 138 -2.63 1.07 -13.77
N ALA A 139 -3.26 -0.08 -14.00
CA ALA A 139 -4.30 -0.23 -15.02
C ALA A 139 -5.48 0.71 -14.74
N GLU A 140 -5.95 0.79 -13.49
CA GLU A 140 -7.00 1.73 -13.09
C GLU A 140 -6.59 3.19 -13.32
N THR A 141 -5.34 3.55 -13.00
CA THR A 141 -4.83 4.92 -13.19
C THR A 141 -4.79 5.27 -14.67
N MET A 142 -4.27 4.37 -15.50
CA MET A 142 -4.17 4.55 -16.94
C MET A 142 -5.57 4.72 -17.56
N LEU A 143 -6.52 3.83 -17.24
CA LEU A 143 -7.89 3.91 -17.76
C LEU A 143 -8.59 5.20 -17.33
N PHE A 144 -8.45 5.60 -16.07
CA PHE A 144 -9.04 6.86 -15.59
C PHE A 144 -8.46 8.09 -16.30
N ARG A 145 -7.17 8.09 -16.64
CA ARG A 145 -6.54 9.18 -17.41
C ARG A 145 -6.96 9.15 -18.88
N ALA A 146 -7.06 7.97 -19.49
CA ALA A 146 -7.56 7.81 -20.85
C ALA A 146 -8.98 8.38 -21.00
N LEU A 147 -9.87 8.06 -20.05
CA LEU A 147 -11.26 8.56 -20.02
C LEU A 147 -11.37 10.08 -19.86
N ARG A 148 -10.33 10.75 -19.34
CA ARG A 148 -10.28 12.22 -19.20
C ARG A 148 -9.67 12.94 -20.41
N GLY A 149 -9.39 12.23 -21.52
CA GLY A 149 -8.84 12.83 -22.74
C GLY A 149 -7.38 13.24 -22.62
N SER A 150 -6.61 12.57 -21.76
CA SER A 150 -5.18 12.86 -21.60
C SER A 150 -4.42 12.31 -22.82
N GLY A 151 -3.59 13.13 -23.49
CA GLY A 151 -2.72 12.68 -24.60
C GLY A 151 -1.69 11.61 -24.20
N GLU A 152 -0.77 11.21 -25.09
CA GLU A 152 0.18 10.10 -24.85
C GLU A 152 1.00 10.24 -23.54
N ALA A 153 1.47 11.44 -23.20
CA ALA A 153 2.14 11.72 -21.91
C ALA A 153 1.19 11.60 -20.69
N GLY A 154 -0.11 11.75 -20.93
CA GLY A 154 -1.18 11.59 -19.96
C GLY A 154 -1.58 10.14 -19.69
N LEU A 155 -1.11 9.17 -20.48
CA LEU A 155 -1.30 7.73 -20.22
C LEU A 155 -0.27 7.14 -19.27
N ALA A 156 0.85 7.85 -19.02
CA ALA A 156 1.80 7.46 -17.99
C ALA A 156 1.06 7.29 -16.66
N ALA A 157 1.22 6.15 -16.00
CA ALA A 157 0.49 5.85 -14.77
C ALA A 157 1.27 6.37 -13.54
N MET A 158 1.47 5.56 -12.51
CA MET A 158 2.27 5.92 -11.34
C MET A 158 3.75 5.64 -11.56
N ALA A 159 4.60 6.59 -11.18
CA ALA A 159 6.05 6.38 -11.14
C ALA A 159 6.47 5.50 -9.94
N PRO A 160 7.51 4.64 -10.08
CA PRO A 160 8.01 3.80 -9.00
C PRO A 160 8.65 4.60 -7.86
N VAL A 161 9.27 5.74 -8.18
CA VAL A 161 9.84 6.69 -7.21
C VAL A 161 9.20 8.04 -7.43
N ARG A 162 8.89 8.74 -6.33
CA ARG A 162 8.46 10.13 -6.36
C ARG A 162 9.06 10.90 -5.19
N ALA A 163 9.77 11.98 -5.49
CA ALA A 163 10.31 12.86 -4.46
C ALA A 163 9.20 13.70 -3.83
N GLU A 164 9.24 13.81 -2.51
CA GLU A 164 8.43 14.71 -1.69
C GLU A 164 9.33 15.40 -0.67
N ALA A 165 8.87 16.51 -0.10
CA ALA A 165 9.67 17.34 0.80
C ALA A 165 10.22 16.57 2.03
N ALA A 166 9.50 15.56 2.52
CA ALA A 166 9.86 14.82 3.73
C ALA A 166 10.49 13.43 3.48
N ALA A 167 10.22 12.81 2.33
CA ALA A 167 10.64 11.43 2.03
C ALA A 167 10.53 11.14 0.52
N LEU A 168 11.25 10.11 0.05
CA LEU A 168 10.98 9.48 -1.23
C LEU A 168 9.84 8.49 -1.08
N ILE A 169 8.84 8.62 -1.94
CA ILE A 169 7.75 7.64 -2.04
C ILE A 169 8.14 6.57 -3.02
N LEU A 170 8.16 5.34 -2.52
CA LEU A 170 8.55 4.14 -3.24
C LEU A 170 7.33 3.23 -3.45
N ARG A 171 7.18 2.72 -4.67
CA ARG A 171 6.10 1.80 -5.05
C ARG A 171 6.72 0.53 -5.66
N PRO A 172 7.32 -0.35 -4.86
CA PRO A 172 8.05 -1.52 -5.38
C PRO A 172 7.16 -2.55 -6.09
N LEU A 173 5.85 -2.52 -5.87
CA LEU A 173 4.94 -3.57 -6.34
C LEU A 173 4.21 -3.22 -7.64
N LEU A 174 4.53 -2.11 -8.30
CA LEU A 174 3.75 -1.58 -9.43
C LEU A 174 3.56 -2.57 -10.59
N ASP A 175 4.49 -3.49 -10.82
CA ASP A 175 4.40 -4.50 -11.88
C ASP A 175 3.85 -5.84 -11.39
N VAL A 176 3.68 -5.99 -10.07
CA VAL A 176 3.23 -7.22 -9.42
C VAL A 176 1.71 -7.36 -9.56
N PRO A 177 1.20 -8.52 -10.04
CA PRO A 177 -0.23 -8.80 -10.01
C PRO A 177 -0.78 -8.82 -8.58
N PRO A 178 -1.97 -8.25 -8.31
CA PRO A 178 -2.58 -8.28 -6.97
C PRO A 178 -2.76 -9.72 -6.46
N ALA A 179 -3.15 -10.65 -7.32
CA ALA A 179 -3.35 -12.06 -6.97
C ALA A 179 -2.08 -12.74 -6.39
N ARG A 180 -0.87 -12.31 -6.77
CA ARG A 180 0.38 -12.85 -6.20
C ARG A 180 0.67 -12.31 -4.80
N LEU A 181 0.20 -11.09 -4.51
CA LEU A 181 0.28 -10.47 -3.18
C LEU A 181 -0.75 -11.12 -2.23
N GLU A 182 -1.95 -11.38 -2.74
CA GLU A 182 -3.00 -12.12 -2.03
C GLU A 182 -2.56 -13.56 -1.72
N ALA A 183 -1.97 -14.26 -2.70
CA ALA A 183 -1.41 -15.60 -2.50
C ALA A 183 -0.27 -15.61 -1.47
N PHE A 184 0.61 -14.60 -1.48
CA PHE A 184 1.66 -14.46 -0.47
C PHE A 184 1.08 -14.30 0.93
N LEU A 185 0.04 -13.46 1.08
CA LEU A 185 -0.58 -13.23 2.38
C LEU A 185 -1.35 -14.46 2.88
N ALA A 186 -2.04 -15.16 1.97
CA ALA A 186 -2.71 -16.42 2.27
C ALA A 186 -1.71 -17.51 2.72
N ALA A 187 -0.57 -17.62 2.04
CA ALA A 187 0.51 -18.53 2.45
C ALA A 187 1.10 -18.18 3.82
N ALA A 188 1.05 -16.90 4.22
CA ALA A 188 1.44 -16.45 5.56
C ALA A 188 0.34 -16.69 6.62
N GLY A 189 -0.84 -17.20 6.25
CA GLY A 189 -1.96 -17.44 7.15
C GLY A 189 -2.57 -16.18 7.75
N LEU A 190 -2.49 -15.04 7.03
CA LEU A 190 -2.94 -13.75 7.54
C LEU A 190 -4.24 -13.31 6.86
N GLU A 191 -5.24 -13.06 7.70
CA GLU A 191 -6.51 -12.49 7.28
C GLU A 191 -6.43 -10.95 7.26
N PRO A 192 -6.70 -10.31 6.10
CA PRO A 192 -6.80 -8.85 6.02
C PRO A 192 -7.93 -8.30 6.89
N VAL A 193 -7.76 -7.08 7.38
CA VAL A 193 -8.87 -6.34 7.99
C VAL A 193 -9.83 -5.92 6.87
N ARG A 194 -11.09 -6.35 6.98
CA ARG A 194 -12.12 -5.98 6.01
C ARG A 194 -12.55 -4.53 6.26
N ASP A 195 -12.13 -3.63 5.39
CA ASP A 195 -12.66 -2.26 5.31
C ASP A 195 -13.78 -2.21 4.23
N PRO A 196 -15.06 -2.01 4.62
CA PRO A 196 -16.18 -1.90 3.69
C PRO A 196 -16.04 -0.77 2.64
N SER A 197 -15.22 0.25 2.90
CA SER A 197 -14.94 1.34 1.94
C SER A 197 -14.32 0.80 0.64
N ASN A 198 -13.56 -0.30 0.72
CA ASN A 198 -12.89 -0.89 -0.43
C ASN A 198 -13.86 -1.62 -1.37
N ALA A 199 -15.11 -1.83 -0.95
CA ALA A 199 -16.18 -2.48 -1.72
C ALA A 199 -17.30 -1.52 -2.13
N ASP A 200 -17.21 -0.22 -1.83
CA ASP A 200 -18.28 0.72 -2.08
C ASP A 200 -18.36 1.13 -3.58
N PRO A 201 -19.44 0.78 -4.30
CA PRO A 201 -19.58 1.06 -5.73
C PRO A 201 -19.82 2.54 -6.05
N ARG A 202 -19.95 3.44 -5.06
CA ARG A 202 -20.10 4.88 -5.31
C ARG A 202 -18.80 5.51 -5.83
N PHE A 203 -17.66 4.87 -5.59
CA PHE A 203 -16.35 5.34 -6.01
C PHE A 203 -16.12 5.00 -7.49
N ALA A 204 -15.79 6.00 -8.32
CA ALA A 204 -15.56 5.82 -9.76
C ALA A 204 -14.48 4.77 -10.07
N ARG A 205 -13.49 4.63 -9.17
CA ARG A 205 -12.42 3.63 -9.25
C ARG A 205 -12.87 2.20 -8.95
N ILE A 206 -13.77 2.04 -7.96
CA ILE A 206 -14.33 0.73 -7.61
C ILE A 206 -15.27 0.25 -8.71
N ARG A 207 -16.05 1.15 -9.33
CA ARG A 207 -16.85 0.83 -10.53
C ARG A 207 -16.01 0.36 -11.71
N LEU A 208 -14.87 1.02 -11.96
CA LEU A 208 -13.89 0.58 -12.96
C LEU A 208 -13.35 -0.82 -12.65
N ARG A 209 -13.01 -1.08 -11.38
CA ARG A 209 -12.46 -2.37 -10.92
C ARG A 209 -13.46 -3.52 -11.01
N GLN A 210 -14.77 -3.25 -10.88
CA GLN A 210 -15.83 -4.24 -11.06
C GLN A 210 -16.18 -4.49 -12.54
N ALA A 211 -15.78 -3.61 -13.45
CA ALA A 211 -16.04 -3.72 -14.88
C ALA A 211 -14.87 -4.36 -15.67
N LEU A 212 -13.76 -4.64 -15.00
CA LEU A 212 -12.55 -5.32 -15.51
C LEU A 212 -12.51 -6.76 -14.98
#